data_AF-A0A1Q4F3W1-F1
#
_entry.id   AF-A0A1Q4F3W1-F1
#
_cell.length_a   1.000
_cell.length_b   1.000
_cell.length_c   1.000
_cell.angle_alpha   90.00
_cell.angle_beta   90.00
_cell.angle_gamma   90.00
#
_symmetry.space_group_name_H-M   'P 1'
#
loop_
_entity.id
_entity.type
_entity.pdbx_description
1 polymer ?
#
loop_
_entity_poly.entity_id
_entity_poly.type
_entity_poly.pdbx_seq_one_letter_code
_entity_poly.pdbx_strand_id
1 'polypeptide(L)' 'MQESFELPVQFRDTTIVLPAELTAWGYSHRISVTLEDQVIIFEPDEERNYRAVLPEGQKPPSLEMVKAIAESVESVFR' A
#
# COMPACT_ATOMS: atom_id res chain seq x y z
N MET A 1 2.25 13.97 10.71
CA MET A 1 2.86 14.28 9.40
C MET A 1 2.23 13.37 8.39
N GLN A 2 1.75 13.94 7.28
CA GLN A 2 1.09 13.24 6.19
C GLN A 2 1.78 13.70 4.91
N GLU A 3 2.22 12.75 4.10
CA GLU A 3 2.92 13.01 2.84
C GLU A 3 2.26 12.20 1.73
N SER A 4 1.78 12.88 0.69
CA SER A 4 1.25 12.25 -0.51
C SER A 4 2.37 12.04 -1.53
N PHE A 5 2.35 10.88 -2.20
CA PHE A 5 3.31 10.53 -3.24
C PHE A 5 2.67 9.63 -4.29
N GLU A 6 3.35 9.48 -5.41
CA GLU A 6 2.99 8.52 -6.45
C GLU A 6 3.79 7.24 -6.24
N LEU A 7 3.11 6.10 -6.18
CA LEU A 7 3.72 4.78 -6.04
C LEU A 7 3.68 4.04 -7.38
N PRO A 8 4.83 3.87 -8.07
CA PRO A 8 4.91 2.98 -9.22
C PRO A 8 4.76 1.54 -8.77
N VAL A 9 3.79 0.83 -9.33
CA VAL A 9 3.50 -0.58 -9.04
C VAL A 9 3.68 -1.40 -10.31
N GLN A 10 4.63 -2.33 -10.27
CA GLN A 10 4.80 -3.31 -11.34
C GLN A 10 3.73 -4.38 -11.20
N PHE A 11 2.80 -4.45 -12.15
CA PHE A 11 1.75 -5.45 -12.19
C PHE A 11 1.75 -6.17 -13.53
N ARG A 12 2.20 -7.43 -13.54
CA ARG A 12 2.44 -8.21 -14.76
C ARG A 12 3.44 -7.48 -15.67
N ASP A 13 3.11 -7.27 -16.93
CA ASP A 13 3.97 -6.60 -17.92
C ASP A 13 3.79 -5.07 -17.97
N THR A 14 3.01 -4.50 -17.03
CA THR A 14 2.74 -3.06 -17.00
C THR A 14 3.14 -2.43 -15.67
N THR A 15 3.51 -1.15 -15.72
CA THR A 15 3.69 -0.32 -14.53
C THR A 15 2.48 0.59 -14.41
N ILE A 16 1.82 0.55 -13.25
CA ILE A 16 0.68 1.40 -12.91
C ILE A 16 1.15 2.36 -11.83
N VAL A 17 0.82 3.65 -11.94
CA VAL A 17 1.13 4.64 -10.90
C VAL A 17 -0.10 4.82 -10.04
N LEU A 18 0.02 4.54 -8.74
CA LEU A 18 -1.06 4.65 -7.78
C LEU A 18 -0.82 5.82 -6.82
N PRO A 19 -1.85 6.64 -6.52
CA PRO A 19 -1.76 7.62 -5.44
C PRO A 19 -1.56 6.91 -4.10
N ALA A 20 -0.62 7.41 -3.31
CA ALA A 20 -0.33 6.89 -1.98
C ALA A 20 -0.10 8.01 -0.96
N GLU A 21 -0.35 7.70 0.30
CA GLU A 21 -0.15 8.61 1.42
C GLU A 21 0.57 7.92 2.57
N LEU A 22 1.70 8.48 2.98
CA LEU A 22 2.41 8.10 4.19
C LEU A 22 1.86 8.91 5.36
N THR A 23 1.38 8.23 6.40
CA THR A 23 0.86 8.86 7.62
C THR A 23 1.51 8.27 8.85
N ALA A 24 1.97 9.13 9.77
CA ALA A 24 2.43 8.69 11.08
C ALA A 24 1.27 8.10 11.90
N TRP A 25 1.47 6.93 12.50
CA TRP A 25 0.48 6.24 13.33
C TRP A 25 1.12 5.69 14.60
N GLY A 26 0.81 6.30 15.75
CA GLY A 26 1.44 5.91 17.02
C GLY A 26 2.96 6.05 16.94
N TYR A 27 3.68 4.95 17.20
CA TYR A 27 5.15 4.86 17.06
C TYR A 27 5.59 4.24 15.72
N SER A 28 4.69 4.16 14.75
CA SER A 28 4.91 3.56 13.44
C SER A 28 4.34 4.47 12.34
N HIS A 29 4.18 3.93 11.13
CA HIS A 29 3.58 4.60 10.00
C HIS A 29 2.60 3.67 9.28
N ARG A 30 1.77 4.28 8.44
CA ARG A 30 0.91 3.60 7.49
C ARG A 30 1.11 4.19 6.10
N ILE A 31 1.00 3.34 5.10
CA ILE A 31 0.89 3.75 3.70
C ILE A 31 -0.53 3.42 3.23
N SER A 32 -1.33 4.44 2.93
CA SER A 32 -2.63 4.27 2.28
C SER A 32 -2.42 4.34 0.77
N VAL A 33 -2.75 3.28 0.04
CA VAL A 33 -2.68 3.24 -1.43
C VAL A 33 -4.09 3.23 -1.99
N THR A 34 -4.37 4.18 -2.88
CA THR A 34 -5.66 4.30 -3.56
C THR A 34 -5.61 3.52 -4.87
N LEU A 35 -6.43 2.48 -4.98
CA LEU A 35 -6.59 1.68 -6.19
C LEU A 35 -8.05 1.80 -6.66
N GLU A 36 -8.27 2.54 -7.75
CA GLU A 36 -9.61 2.96 -8.18
C GLU A 36 -10.30 3.76 -7.05
N ASP A 37 -11.46 3.31 -6.57
CA ASP A 37 -12.20 3.95 -5.46
C ASP A 37 -11.98 3.25 -4.11
N GLN A 38 -10.97 2.38 -4.02
CA GLN A 38 -10.69 1.57 -2.83
C GLN A 38 -9.37 1.99 -2.19
N VAL A 39 -9.29 1.93 -0.86
CA VAL A 39 -8.08 2.27 -0.10
C VAL A 39 -7.57 1.02 0.56
N ILE A 40 -6.32 0.68 0.26
CA ILE A 40 -5.58 -0.42 0.87
C ILE A 40 -4.56 0.19 1.81
N ILE A 41 -4.59 -0.22 3.09
CA ILE A 41 -3.70 0.31 4.11
C ILE A 41 -2.57 -0.70 4.34
N PHE A 42 -1.32 -0.24 4.27
CA PHE A 42 -0.14 -1.04 4.57
C PHE A 42 0.50 -0.58 5.86
N GLU A 43 0.80 -1.54 6.74
CA GLU A 43 1.41 -1.31 8.04
C GLU A 43 2.61 -2.24 8.19
N PRO A 44 3.75 -1.77 8.73
CA PRO A 44 4.84 -2.67 9.08
C PRO A 44 4.42 -3.57 10.26
N ASP A 45 4.77 -4.85 10.17
CA ASP A 45 4.63 -5.81 11.25
C ASP A 45 5.87 -5.84 12.15
N GLU A 46 5.88 -6.75 13.14
CA GLU A 46 6.98 -6.89 14.10
C GLU A 46 8.31 -7.30 13.45
N GLU A 47 8.25 -7.97 12.29
CA GLU A 47 9.40 -8.39 11.48
C GLU A 47 9.77 -7.38 10.39
N ARG A 48 9.09 -6.21 10.35
CA ARG A 48 9.24 -5.14 9.34
C ARG A 48 8.82 -5.56 7.93
N ASN A 49 7.95 -6.55 7.79
CA ASN A 49 7.24 -6.80 6.53
C ASN A 49 5.95 -5.98 6.52
N TYR A 50 5.42 -5.65 5.34
CA TYR A 50 4.16 -4.90 5.26
C TYR A 50 2.96 -5.84 5.17
N ARG A 51 2.00 -5.66 6.09
CA ARG A 51 0.68 -6.29 6.00
C ARG A 51 -0.33 -5.35 5.37
N ALA A 52 -1.18 -5.88 4.50
CA ALA A 52 -2.32 -5.16 3.95
C ALA A 52 -3.54 -5.29 4.86
N VAL A 53 -4.19 -4.16 5.14
CA VAL A 53 -5.43 -4.03 5.90
C VAL A 53 -6.46 -3.39 4.98
N LEU A 54 -7.57 -4.09 4.78
CA LEU A 54 -8.68 -3.65 3.93
C LEU A 54 -9.84 -3.17 4.81
N PRO A 55 -10.43 -1.99 4.55
CA PRO A 55 -11.63 -1.55 5.25
C PRO A 55 -12.81 -2.51 5.03
N GLU A 56 -13.65 -2.69 6.07
CA GLU A 56 -14.86 -3.49 5.95
C GLU A 56 -15.82 -2.93 4.90
N GLY A 57 -16.51 -3.82 4.19
CA GLY A 57 -17.51 -3.44 3.18
C GLY A 57 -16.96 -3.16 1.78
N GLN A 58 -15.64 -3.19 1.58
CA GLN A 58 -15.02 -3.11 0.25
C GLN A 58 -14.80 -4.52 -0.33
N LYS A 59 -15.06 -4.69 -1.63
CA LYS A 59 -14.66 -5.90 -2.33
C LYS A 59 -13.13 -5.90 -2.41
N PRO A 60 -12.43 -6.92 -1.88
CA PRO A 60 -10.98 -6.93 -1.91
C PRO A 60 -10.48 -6.96 -3.36
N PRO A 61 -9.39 -6.23 -3.68
CA PRO A 61 -8.70 -6.43 -4.95
C PRO A 61 -8.16 -7.86 -5.05
N SER A 62 -7.73 -8.25 -6.25
CA SER A 62 -7.10 -9.56 -6.42
C SER A 62 -5.86 -9.69 -5.53
N LEU A 63 -5.60 -10.90 -5.03
CA LEU A 63 -4.43 -11.17 -4.20
C LEU A 63 -3.12 -10.80 -4.93
N GLU A 64 -3.06 -11.01 -6.25
CA GLU A 64 -1.91 -10.62 -7.08
C GLU A 64 -1.67 -9.11 -7.02
N MET A 65 -2.73 -8.31 -7.09
CA MET A 65 -2.61 -6.85 -7.04
C MET A 65 -2.16 -6.38 -5.66
N VAL A 66 -2.74 -6.93 -4.59
CA VAL A 66 -2.32 -6.59 -3.22
C VAL A 66 -0.83 -6.91 -3.00
N LYS A 67 -0.35 -8.05 -3.52
CA LYS A 67 1.07 -8.42 -3.45
C LYS A 67 1.96 -7.46 -4.23
N ALA A 68 1.60 -7.11 -5.46
CA ALA A 68 2.38 -6.18 -6.27
C ALA A 68 2.51 -4.80 -5.59
N ILE A 69 1.44 -4.32 -4.96
CA ILE A 69 1.46 -3.07 -4.20
C ILE A 69 2.36 -3.22 -2.96
N ALA A 70 2.24 -4.33 -2.21
CA ALA A 70 3.08 -4.60 -1.04
C ALA A 70 4.59 -4.60 -1.38
N GLU A 71 4.96 -5.28 -2.46
CA GLU A 71 6.34 -5.34 -2.95
C GLU A 71 6.87 -3.94 -3.33
N SER A 72 6.01 -3.11 -3.92
CA SER A 72 6.36 -1.74 -4.29
C SER A 72 6.54 -0.85 -3.05
N VAL A 73 5.67 -1.00 -2.06
CA VAL A 73 5.82 -0.32 -0.75
C VAL A 73 7.11 -0.77 -0.06
N GLU A 74 7.40 -2.06 -0.02
CA GLU A 74 8.64 -2.59 0.53
C GLU A 74 9.86 -2.02 -0.19
N SER A 75 9.85 -1.94 -1.52
CA SER A 75 10.98 -1.39 -2.28
C SER A 75 11.27 0.09 -1.97
N VAL A 76 10.26 0.86 -1.55
CA VAL A 76 10.42 2.30 -1.26
C VAL A 76 10.81 2.54 0.20
N PHE A 77 10.33 1.70 1.13
CA PHE A 77 10.42 1.97 2.57
C PHE A 77 11.24 0.93 3.38
N ARG A 78 11.81 -0.08 2.74
CA ARG A 78 12.68 -1.08 3.40
C ARG A 78 14.14 -0.64 3.48
#